data_AF-A0A368G0M1-F1
#
_entry.id   AF-A0A368G0M1-F1
#
_cell.length_a   1.000
_cell.length_b   1.000
_cell.length_c   1.000
_cell.angle_alpha   90.00
_cell.angle_beta   90.00
_cell.angle_gamma   90.00
#
_symmetry.space_group_name_H-M   'P 1'
#
loop_
_entity.id
_entity.type
_entity.pdbx_description
1 polymer ?
#
loop_
_entity_poly.entity_id
_entity_poly.type
_entity_poly.pdbx_seq_one_letter_code
_entity_poly.pdbx_strand_id
1 'polypeptide(L)'
;MEQPVEDVEAVLCMKNTAINVSMKEIVLVGEARVLNEKTNTLERVHLLLDTGADRSFISKDIADKLQLKDLHTLTLKISTFGSQKTMEKKCGVTTLQIYECMGRAHQFSVARVEHLTEEIHTQKLSEEDKRYLMDNDIELSVKPSIETVQPQVLLGCNDMFALIDFCAQTQF
;
A
#
# COMPACT_ATOMS: atom_id res chain seq x y z
N MET A 1 14.57 15.96 31.20
CA MET A 1 15.20 16.35 29.92
C MET A 1 14.53 15.51 28.85
N GLU A 2 13.45 16.03 28.26
CA GLU A 2 12.83 15.42 27.08
C GLU A 2 13.73 15.72 25.89
N GLN A 3 14.20 14.68 25.21
CA GLN A 3 14.89 14.83 23.93
C GLN A 3 13.86 15.31 22.89
N PRO A 4 14.22 16.22 21.98
CA PRO A 4 13.34 16.57 20.88
C PRO A 4 13.18 15.34 19.99
N VAL A 5 11.93 14.97 19.69
CA VAL A 5 11.62 14.01 18.64
C VAL A 5 12.08 14.66 17.34
N GLU A 6 13.15 14.14 16.73
CA GLU A 6 13.59 14.58 15.41
C GLU A 6 12.44 14.37 14.42
N ASP A 7 11.97 15.47 13.81
CA ASP A 7 11.03 15.43 12.69
C ASP A 7 11.73 14.69 11.54
N VAL A 8 11.42 13.40 11.38
CA VAL A 8 11.98 12.58 10.31
C VAL A 8 11.39 13.08 8.98
N GLU A 9 12.17 13.86 8.24
CA GLU A 9 11.79 14.44 6.96
C GLU A 9 11.46 13.33 5.95
N ALA A 10 10.24 13.39 5.39
CA ALA A 10 9.80 12.46 4.36
C ALA A 10 9.69 13.22 3.04
N VAL A 11 10.52 12.83 2.06
CA VAL A 11 10.48 13.40 0.71
C VAL A 11 9.67 12.45 -0.18
N LEU A 12 8.52 12.91 -0.67
CA LEU A 12 7.71 12.16 -1.62
C LEU A 12 7.98 12.68 -3.03
N CYS A 13 8.66 11.86 -3.85
CA CYS A 13 8.94 12.16 -5.25
C CYS A 13 7.85 11.58 -6.15
N MET A 14 6.91 12.41 -6.60
CA MET A 14 5.87 11.99 -7.54
C MET A 14 6.36 12.16 -8.98
N LYS A 15 6.31 11.09 -9.78
CA LYS A 15 6.46 11.20 -11.23
C LYS A 15 5.19 11.83 -11.81
N ASN A 16 5.34 12.97 -12.46
CA ASN A 16 4.25 13.63 -13.16
C ASN A 16 4.23 13.10 -14.60
N THR A 17 3.41 12.10 -14.91
CA THR A 17 3.43 11.44 -16.21
C THR A 17 2.61 12.23 -17.24
N ALA A 18 3.16 13.34 -17.72
CA ALA A 18 2.79 13.90 -19.02
C ALA A 18 3.74 13.32 -20.09
N ILE A 19 3.70 11.99 -20.28
CA ILE A 19 4.55 11.32 -21.25
C ILE A 19 3.67 10.38 -22.09
N ASN A 20 3.43 10.79 -23.35
CA ASN A 20 2.88 9.95 -24.42
C ASN A 20 3.93 8.90 -24.83
N VAL A 21 4.20 7.93 -23.96
CA VAL A 21 4.99 6.75 -24.29
C VAL A 21 4.16 5.53 -23.90
N SER A 22 3.95 4.64 -24.84
CA SER A 22 3.22 3.37 -24.68
C SER A 22 4.03 2.34 -23.86
N MET A 23 4.61 2.75 -22.73
CA MET A 23 5.12 1.84 -21.72
C MET A 23 3.95 1.48 -20.80
N LYS A 24 3.64 0.19 -20.78
CA LYS A 24 2.64 -0.37 -19.88
C LYS A 24 3.27 -0.39 -18.49
N GLU A 25 3.03 0.65 -17.69
CA GLU A 25 3.45 0.68 -16.29
C GLU A 25 2.62 -0.39 -15.54
N ILE A 26 3.30 -1.43 -15.09
CA ILE A 26 2.70 -2.50 -14.28
C ILE A 26 3.08 -2.23 -12.84
N VAL A 27 2.08 -2.20 -11.97
CA VAL A 27 2.27 -2.05 -10.53
C VAL A 27 1.75 -3.29 -9.82
N LEU A 28 2.34 -3.58 -8.66
CA LEU A 28 2.00 -4.77 -7.88
C LEU A 28 0.86 -4.44 -6.93
N VAL A 29 -0.25 -5.17 -7.07
CA VAL A 29 -1.43 -5.01 -6.23
C VAL A 29 -1.76 -6.32 -5.52
N GLY A 30 -1.98 -6.25 -4.21
CA GLY A 30 -2.39 -7.37 -3.38
C GLY A 30 -3.75 -7.15 -2.73
N GLU A 31 -4.36 -8.22 -2.21
CA GLU A 31 -5.49 -8.13 -1.27
C GLU A 31 -4.99 -8.57 0.11
N ALA A 32 -5.37 -7.85 1.15
CA ALA A 32 -5.08 -8.23 2.53
C ALA A 32 -6.27 -7.98 3.44
N ARG A 33 -6.18 -8.49 4.67
CA ARG A 33 -7.21 -8.34 5.70
C ARG A 33 -6.74 -7.39 6.79
N VAL A 34 -7.58 -6.47 7.20
CA VAL A 34 -7.31 -5.52 8.29
C VAL A 34 -8.40 -5.62 9.34
N LEU A 35 -8.05 -5.47 10.61
CA LEU A 35 -9.03 -5.50 11.69
C LEU A 35 -9.79 -4.18 11.74
N ASN A 36 -11.12 -4.25 11.63
CA ASN A 36 -12.00 -3.18 12.06
C ASN A 36 -12.39 -3.42 13.52
N GLU A 37 -11.79 -2.67 14.45
CA GLU A 37 -12.04 -2.80 15.89
C GLU A 37 -13.50 -2.48 16.27
N LYS A 38 -14.19 -1.63 15.51
CA LYS A 38 -15.58 -1.24 15.79
C LYS A 38 -16.53 -2.41 15.57
N THR A 39 -16.37 -3.12 14.46
CA THR A 39 -17.22 -4.27 14.10
C THR A 39 -16.66 -5.59 14.61
N ASN A 40 -15.41 -5.59 15.08
CA ASN A 40 -14.63 -6.78 15.42
C ASN A 40 -14.58 -7.79 14.26
N THR A 41 -14.45 -7.29 13.03
CA THR A 41 -14.39 -8.09 11.80
C THR A 41 -13.15 -7.75 10.99
N LEU A 42 -12.64 -8.74 10.26
CA LEU A 42 -11.61 -8.52 9.26
C LEU A 42 -12.23 -7.96 7.98
N GLU A 43 -11.76 -6.79 7.55
CA GLU A 43 -12.12 -6.16 6.29
C GLU A 43 -11.06 -6.42 5.22
N ARG A 44 -11.50 -6.61 3.98
CA ARG A 44 -10.59 -6.72 2.83
C ARG A 44 -10.17 -5.32 2.37
N VAL A 45 -8.90 -5.15 2.10
CA VAL A 45 -8.32 -3.95 1.49
C VAL A 45 -7.36 -4.36 0.38
N HIS A 46 -7.24 -3.50 -0.62
CA HIS A 46 -6.25 -3.65 -1.68
C HIS A 46 -5.01 -2.85 -1.34
N LEU A 47 -3.86 -3.50 -1.47
CA LEU A 47 -2.54 -2.97 -1.21
C LEU A 47 -1.85 -2.63 -2.53
N LEU A 48 -1.22 -1.47 -2.63
CA LEU A 48 -0.21 -1.16 -3.65
C LEU A 48 1.16 -1.42 -3.05
N LEU A 49 1.94 -2.32 -3.64
CA LEU A 49 3.29 -2.64 -3.18
C LEU A 49 4.28 -1.79 -3.99
N ASP A 50 4.93 -0.83 -3.35
CA ASP A 50 5.77 0.16 -4.02
C ASP A 50 7.18 0.18 -3.44
N THR A 51 8.12 -0.46 -4.14
CA THR A 51 9.54 -0.41 -3.78
C THR A 51 10.16 0.99 -3.91
N GLY A 52 9.49 1.91 -4.63
CA GLY A 52 9.94 3.29 -4.82
C GLY A 52 9.50 4.24 -3.71
N ALA A 53 8.66 3.78 -2.78
CA ALA A 53 8.22 4.57 -1.63
C ALA A 53 8.95 4.14 -0.35
N ASP A 54 9.59 5.07 0.34
CA ASP A 54 10.24 4.79 1.64
C ASP A 54 9.24 4.62 2.79
N ARG A 55 7.99 5.00 2.58
CA ARG A 55 6.93 5.03 3.59
C ARG A 55 5.64 4.43 3.08
N SER A 56 4.88 3.91 4.02
CA SER A 56 3.54 3.38 3.75
C SER A 56 2.46 4.44 3.99
N PHE A 57 1.38 4.33 3.23
CA PHE A 57 0.27 5.27 3.25
C PHE A 57 -1.07 4.55 3.33
N ILE A 58 -2.06 5.22 3.89
CA ILE A 58 -3.44 4.74 3.96
C ILE A 58 -4.39 5.84 3.50
N SER A 59 -5.39 5.48 2.70
CA SER A 59 -6.41 6.45 2.30
C SER A 59 -7.24 6.89 3.51
N LYS A 60 -7.63 8.16 3.52
CA LYS A 60 -8.43 8.73 4.60
C LYS A 60 -9.75 7.98 4.76
N ASP A 61 -10.39 7.62 3.65
CA ASP A 61 -11.67 6.91 3.65
C ASP A 61 -11.60 5.59 4.41
N ILE A 62 -10.56 4.77 4.17
CA ILE A 62 -10.42 3.50 4.88
C ILE A 62 -9.96 3.72 6.34
N ALA A 63 -9.08 4.70 6.59
CA ALA A 63 -8.65 5.02 7.95
C ALA A 63 -9.83 5.50 8.82
N ASP A 64 -10.70 6.34 8.28
CA ASP A 64 -11.90 6.84 8.96
C ASP A 64 -12.93 5.73 9.16
N LYS A 65 -13.12 4.84 8.16
CA LYS A 65 -13.98 3.64 8.29
C LYS A 65 -13.53 2.72 9.42
N LEU A 66 -12.22 2.52 9.55
CA LEU A 66 -11.58 1.72 10.60
C LEU A 66 -11.43 2.48 11.92
N GLN A 67 -11.78 3.77 11.97
CA GLN A 67 -11.63 4.66 13.13
C GLN A 67 -10.21 4.76 13.68
N LEU A 68 -9.21 4.68 12.78
CA LEU A 68 -7.81 4.76 13.16
C LEU A 68 -7.47 6.14 13.72
N LYS A 69 -6.92 6.17 14.94
CA LYS A 69 -6.50 7.41 15.60
C LYS A 69 -5.09 7.79 15.18
N ASP A 70 -4.84 9.08 14.99
CA ASP A 70 -3.47 9.56 14.85
C ASP A 70 -2.71 9.36 16.14
N LEU A 71 -1.51 8.82 16.01
CA LEU A 71 -0.51 8.79 17.06
C LEU A 71 0.30 10.08 17.08
N HIS A 72 0.59 10.62 15.90
CA HIS A 72 1.32 11.87 15.72
C HIS A 72 1.03 12.47 14.34
N THR A 73 1.60 13.64 14.06
CA THR A 73 1.57 14.28 12.75
C THR A 73 2.96 14.24 12.13
N LEU A 74 3.02 14.06 10.82
CA LEU A 74 4.21 14.15 9.98
C LEU A 74 4.01 15.26 8.96
N THR A 75 5.04 16.04 8.67
CA THR A 75 5.03 16.98 7.53
C THR A 75 5.75 16.35 6.34
N LEU A 76 5.00 16.03 5.29
CA LEU A 76 5.54 15.56 4.02
C LEU A 76 6.03 16.75 3.20
N LYS A 77 7.26 16.69 2.71
CA LYS A 77 7.75 17.62 1.68
C LYS A 77 7.67 16.95 0.33
N ILE A 78 6.90 17.55 -0.57
CA ILE A 78 6.58 17.02 -1.88
C ILE A 78 7.27 17.89 -2.91
N SER A 79 8.25 17.30 -3.60
CA SER A 79 8.96 17.92 -4.72
C SER A 79 8.53 17.21 -6.00
N THR A 80 7.89 17.93 -6.90
CA THR A 80 7.41 17.39 -8.17
C THR A 80 8.35 17.76 -9.31
N PHE A 81 8.58 16.83 -10.24
CA PHE A 81 9.39 17.09 -11.41
C PHE A 81 8.80 18.24 -12.24
N GLY A 82 9.64 19.22 -12.57
CA GLY A 82 9.24 20.42 -13.31
C GLY A 82 8.71 21.57 -12.43
N SER A 83 8.55 21.39 -11.12
CA SER A 83 8.26 22.47 -10.17
C SER A 83 9.50 22.86 -9.38
N GLN A 84 9.79 24.16 -9.29
CA GLN A 84 10.79 24.69 -8.34
C GLN A 84 10.23 24.84 -6.92
N LYS A 85 8.92 24.73 -6.74
CA LYS A 85 8.26 24.92 -5.45
C LYS A 85 7.99 23.57 -4.80
N THR A 86 8.60 23.35 -3.65
CA THR A 86 8.25 22.24 -2.75
C THR A 86 6.92 22.55 -2.07
N MET A 87 6.03 21.57 -2.02
CA MET A 87 4.77 21.64 -1.27
C MET A 87 4.95 20.93 0.07
N GLU A 88 4.40 21.48 1.15
CA GLU A 88 4.37 20.82 2.45
C GLU A 88 2.95 20.36 2.76
N LYS A 89 2.78 19.10 3.16
CA LYS A 89 1.49 18.54 3.57
C LYS A 89 1.62 17.92 4.95
N LYS A 90 0.83 18.40 5.90
CA LYS A 90 0.70 17.75 7.21
C LYS A 90 -0.23 16.54 7.10
N CYS A 91 0.26 15.39 7.51
CA CYS A 91 -0.43 14.11 7.49
C CYS A 91 -0.46 13.54 8.89
N GLY A 92 -1.61 13.01 9.29
CA GLY A 92 -1.69 12.15 10.47
C GLY A 92 -0.95 10.84 10.24
N VAL A 93 -0.26 10.33 11.25
CA VAL A 93 0.36 8.99 11.21
C VAL A 93 -0.36 8.11 12.20
N THR A 94 -0.79 6.94 11.72
CA THR A 94 -1.50 5.95 12.51
C THR A 94 -0.86 4.58 12.34
N THR A 95 -1.45 3.59 13.02
CA THR A 95 -0.99 2.22 12.97
C THR A 95 -2.06 1.33 12.38
N LEU A 96 -1.68 0.52 11.40
CA LEU A 96 -2.54 -0.44 10.72
C LEU A 96 -2.11 -1.86 11.04
N GLN A 97 -3.05 -2.72 11.43
CA GLN A 97 -2.81 -4.16 11.56
C GLN A 97 -3.32 -4.89 10.33
N ILE A 98 -2.41 -5.52 9.60
CA ILE A 98 -2.70 -6.38 8.45
C ILE A 98 -2.50 -7.83 8.88
N TYR A 99 -3.46 -8.69 8.55
CA TYR A 99 -3.44 -10.11 8.85
C TYR A 99 -3.03 -10.90 7.61
N GLU A 100 -2.02 -11.76 7.77
CA GLU A 100 -1.61 -12.71 6.73
C GLU A 100 -2.59 -13.90 6.63
N CYS A 101 -2.38 -14.77 5.63
CA CYS A 101 -3.22 -15.94 5.39
C CYS A 101 -3.25 -16.96 6.55
N MET A 102 -2.18 -17.05 7.33
CA MET A 102 -2.07 -17.89 8.53
C MET A 102 -2.61 -17.22 9.80
N GLY A 103 -3.15 -16.00 9.70
CA GLY A 103 -3.79 -15.28 10.80
C GLY A 103 -2.85 -14.50 11.72
N ARG A 104 -1.54 -14.44 11.42
CA ARG A 104 -0.62 -13.55 12.13
C ARG A 104 -0.86 -12.09 11.73
N ALA A 105 -0.82 -11.21 12.72
CA ALA A 105 -0.96 -9.77 12.52
C ALA A 105 0.42 -9.11 12.35
N HIS A 106 0.53 -8.26 11.36
CA HIS A 106 1.67 -7.39 11.09
C HIS A 106 1.23 -5.95 11.28
N GLN A 107 2.04 -5.19 12.01
CA GLN A 107 1.71 -3.83 12.39
C GLN A 107 2.57 -2.85 11.58
N PHE A 108 1.92 -1.89 10.92
CA PHE A 108 2.57 -0.93 10.04
C PHE A 108 2.27 0.51 10.49
N SER A 109 3.29 1.37 10.43
CA SER A 109 3.12 2.81 10.61
C SER A 109 2.77 3.44 9.26
N VAL A 110 1.57 3.99 9.14
CA VAL A 110 1.03 4.48 7.86
C VAL A 110 0.65 5.96 7.95
N ALA A 111 1.07 6.75 6.97
CA ALA A 111 0.66 8.14 6.86
C ALA A 111 -0.71 8.25 6.17
N ARG A 112 -1.62 9.02 6.76
CA ARG A 112 -2.98 9.23 6.24
C ARG A 112 -2.96 10.27 5.12
N VAL A 113 -3.51 9.90 3.97
CA VAL A 113 -3.60 10.76 2.78
C VAL A 113 -5.04 10.81 2.27
N GLU A 114 -5.48 11.97 1.80
CA GLU A 114 -6.87 12.15 1.31
C GLU A 114 -7.18 11.25 0.11
N HIS A 115 -6.24 11.15 -0.81
CA HIS A 115 -6.34 10.33 -2.00
C HIS A 115 -5.00 9.61 -2.20
N LEU A 116 -5.06 8.29 -2.31
CA LEU A 116 -3.86 7.46 -2.47
C LEU A 116 -3.47 7.33 -3.94
N THR A 117 -4.40 6.84 -4.75
CA THR A 117 -4.25 6.66 -6.20
C THR A 117 -5.62 6.53 -6.85
N GLU A 118 -5.66 6.79 -8.15
CA GLU A 118 -6.79 6.47 -9.02
C GLU A 118 -6.94 4.95 -9.19
N GLU A 119 -8.08 4.54 -9.76
CA GLU A 119 -8.32 3.14 -10.14
C GLU A 119 -7.25 2.62 -11.11
N ILE A 120 -6.80 1.40 -10.84
CA ILE A 120 -5.79 0.69 -11.63
C ILE A 120 -6.49 -0.42 -12.40
N HIS A 121 -6.30 -0.44 -13.71
CA HIS A 121 -6.78 -1.53 -14.57
C HIS A 121 -5.92 -2.79 -14.39
N THR A 122 -6.57 -3.90 -14.05
CA THR A 122 -5.90 -5.18 -13.95
C THR A 122 -5.56 -5.72 -15.34
N GLN A 123 -4.50 -6.52 -15.40
CA GLN A 123 -4.09 -7.16 -16.64
C GLN A 123 -4.71 -8.55 -16.75
N LYS A 124 -5.20 -8.87 -17.95
CA LYS A 124 -5.58 -10.24 -18.27
C LYS A 124 -4.32 -11.08 -18.37
N LEU A 125 -4.28 -12.13 -17.56
CA LEU A 125 -3.24 -13.15 -17.64
C LEU A 125 -3.35 -13.90 -18.96
N SER A 126 -2.19 -14.21 -19.55
CA SER A 126 -2.13 -15.09 -20.71
C SER A 126 -2.54 -16.52 -20.33
N GLU A 127 -2.90 -17.35 -21.31
CA GLU A 127 -3.20 -18.76 -21.03
C GLU A 127 -1.96 -19.52 -20.51
N GLU A 128 -0.76 -19.08 -20.87
CA GLU A 128 0.50 -19.59 -20.33
C GLU A 128 0.64 -19.26 -18.85
N ASP A 129 0.43 -18.00 -18.46
CA ASP A 129 0.50 -17.56 -17.06
C ASP A 129 -0.56 -18.27 -16.22
N LYS A 130 -1.79 -18.40 -16.73
CA LYS A 130 -2.86 -19.14 -16.04
C LYS A 130 -2.48 -20.59 -15.80
N ARG A 131 -1.89 -21.25 -16.80
CA ARG A 131 -1.42 -22.64 -16.67
C ARG A 131 -0.29 -22.73 -15.66
N TYR A 132 0.66 -21.80 -15.70
CA TYR A 132 1.76 -21.76 -14.72
C TYR A 132 1.24 -21.63 -13.28
N LEU A 133 0.26 -20.75 -13.03
CA LEU A 133 -0.35 -20.59 -11.72
C LEU A 133 -1.04 -21.89 -11.26
N MET A 134 -1.78 -22.56 -12.15
CA MET A 134 -2.45 -23.83 -11.84
C MET A 134 -1.45 -24.96 -11.57
N ASP A 135 -0.43 -25.10 -12.41
CA ASP A 135 0.57 -26.18 -12.31
C ASP A 135 1.44 -26.05 -11.04
N ASN A 136 1.53 -24.85 -10.47
CA ASN A 136 2.32 -24.55 -9.26
C ASN A 136 1.47 -24.25 -8.01
N ASP A 137 0.15 -24.47 -8.07
CA ASP A 137 -0.79 -24.19 -6.95
C ASP A 137 -0.67 -22.76 -6.39
N ILE A 138 -0.48 -21.77 -7.27
CA ILE A 138 -0.32 -20.37 -6.90
C ILE A 138 -1.68 -19.69 -6.98
N GLU A 139 -2.26 -19.39 -5.81
CA GLU A 139 -3.48 -18.59 -5.71
C GLU A 139 -3.14 -17.09 -5.71
N LEU A 140 -3.80 -16.34 -6.60
CA LEU A 140 -3.68 -14.88 -6.62
C LEU A 140 -4.51 -14.26 -5.50
N SER A 141 -3.93 -13.29 -4.78
CA SER A 141 -4.66 -12.54 -3.75
C SER A 141 -5.84 -11.73 -4.33
N VAL A 142 -5.70 -11.24 -5.57
CA VAL A 142 -6.75 -10.52 -6.29
C VAL A 142 -7.29 -11.42 -7.40
N LYS A 143 -8.62 -11.58 -7.45
CA LYS A 143 -9.25 -12.47 -8.43
C LYS A 143 -9.08 -11.94 -9.86
N PRO A 144 -8.74 -12.80 -10.85
CA PRO A 144 -8.63 -12.39 -12.26
C PRO A 144 -9.89 -11.79 -12.88
N SER A 145 -11.06 -12.00 -12.26
CA SER A 145 -12.34 -11.43 -12.69
C SER A 145 -12.52 -9.96 -12.34
N ILE A 146 -11.66 -9.39 -11.49
CA ILE A 146 -11.70 -7.98 -11.10
C ILE A 146 -10.98 -7.17 -12.19
N GLU A 147 -11.69 -6.26 -12.87
CA GLU A 147 -11.15 -5.46 -13.99
C GLU A 147 -10.45 -4.18 -13.53
N THR A 148 -10.91 -3.59 -12.43
CA THR A 148 -10.28 -2.42 -11.80
C THR A 148 -10.13 -2.62 -10.31
N VAL A 149 -9.05 -2.09 -9.77
CA VAL A 149 -8.77 -2.06 -8.33
C VAL A 149 -8.39 -0.65 -7.94
N GLN A 150 -8.99 -0.15 -6.87
CA GLN A 150 -8.51 1.06 -6.20
C GLN A 150 -7.78 0.66 -4.91
N PRO A 151 -6.44 0.71 -4.86
CA PRO A 151 -5.71 0.49 -3.63
C PRO A 151 -6.11 1.50 -2.55
N GLN A 152 -6.28 1.01 -1.32
CA GLN A 152 -6.54 1.86 -0.15
C GLN A 152 -5.31 2.00 0.74
N VAL A 153 -4.30 1.15 0.56
CA VAL A 153 -3.05 1.18 1.31
C VAL A 153 -1.89 1.07 0.33
N LEU A 154 -0.86 1.87 0.49
CA LEU A 154 0.44 1.68 -0.17
C LEU A 154 1.42 1.18 0.88
N LEU A 155 2.14 0.11 0.57
CA LEU A 155 3.25 -0.35 1.38
C LEU A 155 4.56 0.02 0.70
N GLY A 156 5.34 0.83 1.41
CA GLY A 156 6.67 1.21 1.00
C GLY A 156 7.66 0.05 1.15
N CYS A 157 8.85 0.21 0.57
CA CYS A 157 9.90 -0.80 0.57
C CYS A 157 10.29 -1.27 1.98
N ASN A 158 10.31 -0.38 2.97
CA ASN A 158 10.67 -0.72 4.35
C ASN A 158 9.67 -1.68 5.02
N ASP A 159 8.40 -1.62 4.62
CA ASP A 159 7.31 -2.37 5.23
C ASP A 159 6.91 -3.61 4.41
N MET A 160 7.09 -3.55 3.08
CA MET A 160 6.64 -4.58 2.15
C MET A 160 7.17 -5.98 2.50
N PHE A 161 8.47 -6.11 2.82
CA PHE A 161 9.12 -7.41 3.03
C PHE A 161 8.51 -8.20 4.19
N ALA A 162 7.94 -7.52 5.19
CA ALA A 162 7.27 -8.18 6.31
C ALA A 162 6.05 -9.03 5.87
N LEU A 163 5.46 -8.76 4.70
CA LEU A 163 4.36 -9.54 4.13
C LEU A 163 4.81 -10.60 3.12
N ILE A 164 5.92 -10.39 2.41
CA ILE A 164 6.35 -11.27 1.31
C ILE A 164 7.02 -12.56 1.83
N ASP A 165 7.72 -12.50 2.96
CA ASP A 165 8.58 -13.59 3.43
C ASP A 165 7.84 -14.83 3.98
N PHE A 166 6.51 -14.86 4.02
CA PHE A 166 5.80 -15.83 4.88
C PHE A 166 4.74 -16.70 4.22
N CYS A 167 4.19 -16.31 3.07
CA CYS A 167 3.33 -17.20 2.29
C CYS A 167 4.12 -18.29 1.55
N ALA A 168 5.44 -18.15 1.40
CA ALA A 168 6.30 -19.03 0.60
C ALA A 168 6.89 -20.23 1.34
N GLN A 169 6.40 -20.58 2.55
CA GLN A 169 6.77 -21.85 3.18
C GLN A 169 5.90 -22.99 2.64
N THR A 170 6.19 -23.40 1.41
CA THR A 170 5.81 -24.73 0.92
C THR A 170 6.58 -25.78 1.73
N GLN A 171 5.84 -26.77 2.19
CA GLN A 171 6.34 -27.95 2.90
C GLN A 171 7.41 -28.65 2.04
N PHE A 172 8.57 -28.93 2.63
CA PHE A 172 9.52 -29.91 2.12
C PHE A 172 9.05 -31.33 2.44
#